data_AF-D9X8S2-F1
#
_entry.id   AF-D9X8S2-F1
#
_cell.length_a   1.000
_cell.length_b   1.000
_cell.length_c   1.000
_cell.angle_alpha   90.00
_cell.angle_beta   90.00
_cell.angle_gamma   90.00
#
_symmetry.space_group_name_H-M   'P 1'
#
loop_
_entity.id
_entity.type
_entity.pdbx_description
1 polymer ?
#
loop_
_entity_poly.entity_id
_entity_poly.type
_entity_poly.pdbx_seq_one_letter_code
_entity_poly.pdbx_strand_id
1 'polypeptide(L)'
;MHEIGHALGMLHEHQSPYAGIHFDDEAVYAELAGPPHHWSREKTHYNILRKLGPDEVNGSVWDPQSIMEYPFSSGLVLEPEHYRAGLRPPGTLSAADKEFVLRWYPPADLPAPPALVPFRSAPLGLGPGEQADFVVDPPQTRTYTLGTFGDGDTVVVVFEERDGEPRYLAGQDDGGTPHNATISARLVKGRRYVVRVRLYSAWSSGETAVMCW
;
A
#
# COMPACT_ATOMS: atom_id res chain seq x y z
N MET A 1 -9.24 -16.12 -3.39
CA MET A 1 -8.94 -15.18 -2.30
C MET A 1 -7.53 -15.39 -1.76
N HIS A 2 -7.16 -16.61 -1.35
CA HIS A 2 -5.78 -16.94 -0.93
C HIS A 2 -4.69 -16.44 -1.91
N GLU A 3 -4.79 -16.82 -3.20
CA GLU A 3 -3.83 -16.37 -4.23
C GLU A 3 -3.82 -14.85 -4.44
N ILE A 4 -4.94 -14.16 -4.17
CA ILE A 4 -4.99 -12.69 -4.23
C ILE A 4 -4.24 -12.10 -3.03
N GLY A 5 -4.29 -12.75 -1.87
CA GLY A 5 -3.46 -12.40 -0.71
C GLY A 5 -1.98 -12.44 -1.04
N HIS A 6 -1.49 -13.48 -1.71
CA HIS A 6 -0.11 -13.53 -2.21
C HIS A 6 0.23 -12.37 -3.16
N ALA A 7 -0.69 -12.02 -4.08
CA ALA A 7 -0.50 -10.87 -4.97
C ALA A 7 -0.44 -9.53 -4.21
N LEU A 8 -1.04 -9.45 -3.02
CA LEU A 8 -1.00 -8.31 -2.09
C LEU A 8 0.14 -8.43 -1.05
N GLY A 9 1.09 -9.36 -1.25
CA GLY A 9 2.26 -9.51 -0.39
C GLY A 9 2.04 -10.35 0.87
N MET A 10 0.87 -10.98 1.05
CA MET A 10 0.65 -11.86 2.19
C MET A 10 1.36 -13.21 2.00
N LEU A 11 2.04 -13.70 3.03
CA LEU A 11 2.66 -15.03 3.06
C LEU A 11 1.81 -16.01 3.87
N HIS A 12 2.14 -17.30 3.77
CA HIS A 12 1.43 -18.37 4.49
C HIS A 12 1.60 -18.27 6.01
N GLU A 13 0.48 -18.35 6.74
CA GLU A 13 0.47 -18.26 8.21
C GLU A 13 1.19 -19.43 8.90
N HIS A 14 1.06 -20.66 8.40
CA HIS A 14 1.73 -21.85 8.99
C HIS A 14 3.26 -21.78 8.92
N GLN A 15 3.82 -20.98 8.01
CA GLN A 15 5.26 -20.77 7.89
C GLN A 15 5.79 -19.73 8.89
N SER A 16 4.89 -19.00 9.57
CA SER A 16 5.26 -18.07 10.63
C SER A 16 5.99 -18.80 11.77
N PRO A 17 7.10 -18.26 12.30
CA PRO A 17 7.75 -18.75 13.51
C PRO A 17 6.83 -18.62 14.74
N TYR A 18 5.83 -17.74 14.69
CA TYR A 18 4.85 -17.55 15.77
C TYR A 18 3.70 -18.57 15.75
N ALA A 19 3.60 -19.39 14.70
CA ALA A 19 2.54 -20.39 14.59
C ALA A 19 2.67 -21.51 15.62
N GLY A 20 3.88 -21.80 16.09
CA GLY A 20 4.12 -22.91 17.02
C GLY A 20 3.73 -24.28 16.46
N ILE A 21 3.45 -24.38 15.15
CA ILE A 21 3.08 -25.64 14.51
C ILE A 21 4.34 -26.49 14.35
N HIS A 22 4.28 -27.67 14.96
CA HIS A 22 5.22 -28.76 14.74
C HIS A 22 4.54 -29.82 13.89
N PHE A 23 5.05 -30.05 12.69
CA PHE A 23 4.53 -31.04 11.75
C PHE A 23 5.18 -32.41 11.96
N ASP A 24 4.46 -33.47 11.55
CA ASP A 24 5.10 -34.72 11.15
C ASP A 24 5.57 -34.57 9.70
N ASP A 25 6.82 -34.17 9.53
CA ASP A 25 7.41 -33.86 8.22
C ASP A 25 7.25 -35.02 7.22
N GLU A 26 7.43 -36.27 7.65
CA GLU A 26 7.29 -37.43 6.75
C GLU A 26 5.83 -37.64 6.34
N ALA A 27 4.88 -37.47 7.25
CA ALA A 27 3.46 -37.52 6.92
C ALA A 27 3.08 -36.41 5.93
N VAL A 28 3.60 -35.19 6.12
CA VAL A 28 3.37 -34.05 5.20
C VAL A 28 3.96 -34.33 3.81
N TYR A 29 5.18 -34.88 3.74
CA TYR A 29 5.78 -35.28 2.46
C TYR A 29 4.97 -36.38 1.77
N ALA A 30 4.51 -37.38 2.52
CA ALA A 30 3.74 -38.49 1.98
C ALA A 30 2.36 -38.02 1.44
N GLU A 31 1.66 -37.16 2.18
CA GLU A 31 0.35 -36.63 1.77
C GLU A 31 0.47 -35.80 0.49
N LEU A 32 1.42 -34.86 0.43
CA LEU A 32 1.54 -33.93 -0.70
C LEU A 32 2.23 -34.55 -1.94
N ALA A 33 2.90 -35.69 -1.80
CA ALA A 33 3.34 -36.49 -2.95
C ALA A 33 2.17 -37.21 -3.66
N GLY A 34 1.04 -37.39 -2.97
CA GLY A 34 -0.18 -37.97 -3.54
C GLY A 34 -1.00 -37.00 -4.40
N PRO A 35 -2.04 -37.49 -5.08
CA PRO A 35 -3.03 -36.62 -5.73
C PRO A 35 -3.73 -35.71 -4.69
N PRO A 36 -4.13 -34.49 -5.08
CA PRO A 36 -4.00 -33.89 -6.41
C PRO A 36 -2.66 -33.18 -6.64
N HIS A 37 -1.78 -33.10 -5.64
CA HIS A 37 -0.62 -32.21 -5.65
C HIS A 37 0.57 -32.78 -6.42
N HIS A 38 0.93 -34.04 -6.15
CA HIS A 38 2.11 -34.69 -6.73
C HIS A 38 3.40 -33.88 -6.55
N TRP A 39 3.59 -33.26 -5.37
CA TRP A 39 4.74 -32.42 -5.09
C TRP A 39 5.97 -33.24 -4.74
N SER A 40 7.14 -32.74 -5.14
CA SER A 40 8.42 -33.25 -4.66
C SER A 40 8.64 -32.86 -3.20
N ARG A 41 9.52 -33.58 -2.49
CA ARG A 41 9.91 -33.22 -1.12
C ARG A 41 10.46 -31.80 -1.05
N GLU A 42 11.27 -31.37 -2.01
CA GLU A 42 11.80 -30.00 -2.07
C GLU A 42 10.68 -28.96 -2.18
N LYS A 43 9.69 -29.18 -3.06
CA LYS A 43 8.56 -28.27 -3.22
C LYS A 43 7.72 -28.24 -1.94
N THR A 44 7.42 -29.39 -1.34
CA THR A 44 6.69 -29.47 -0.07
C THR A 44 7.45 -28.75 1.04
N HIS A 45 8.77 -28.93 1.12
CA HIS A 45 9.57 -28.23 2.12
C HIS A 45 9.45 -26.72 1.95
N TYR A 46 9.66 -26.20 0.75
CA TYR A 46 9.66 -24.75 0.52
C TYR A 46 8.30 -24.10 0.76
N ASN A 47 7.21 -24.76 0.37
CA ASN A 47 5.85 -24.21 0.42
C ASN A 47 5.14 -24.48 1.76
N ILE A 48 5.52 -25.54 2.49
CA ILE A 48 4.81 -25.99 3.70
C ILE A 48 5.72 -25.96 4.93
N LEU A 49 6.85 -26.64 4.91
CA LEU A 49 7.63 -26.90 6.14
C LEU A 49 8.63 -25.79 6.48
N ARG A 50 9.14 -25.07 5.46
CA ARG A 50 10.09 -23.96 5.64
C ARG A 50 9.44 -22.89 6.52
N LYS A 51 10.17 -22.45 7.55
CA LYS A 51 9.77 -21.29 8.36
C LYS A 51 10.34 -20.00 7.76
N LEU A 52 9.55 -18.95 7.87
CA LEU A 52 9.94 -17.60 7.47
C LEU A 52 10.83 -16.95 8.53
N GLY A 53 11.71 -16.04 8.11
CA GLY A 53 12.45 -15.16 9.01
C GLY A 53 11.52 -14.17 9.74
N PRO A 54 11.88 -13.69 10.94
CA PRO A 54 11.08 -12.70 11.67
C PRO A 54 10.85 -11.37 10.94
N ASP A 55 11.66 -11.09 9.92
CA ASP A 55 11.58 -9.94 9.02
C ASP A 55 10.69 -10.18 7.79
N GLU A 56 10.35 -11.44 7.49
CA GLU A 56 9.49 -11.83 6.38
C GLU A 56 8.01 -11.98 6.78
N VAL A 57 7.72 -12.08 8.08
CA VAL A 57 6.37 -12.35 8.60
C VAL A 57 5.45 -11.14 8.56
N ASN A 58 4.18 -11.38 8.26
CA ASN A 58 3.14 -10.34 8.20
C ASN A 58 2.74 -9.76 9.56
N GLY A 59 3.11 -10.41 10.66
CA GLY A 59 2.71 -10.04 12.01
C GLY A 59 3.43 -10.85 13.08
N SER A 60 3.21 -10.49 14.35
CA SER A 60 3.85 -11.12 15.52
C SER A 60 2.99 -12.19 16.21
N VAL A 61 1.79 -12.44 15.70
CA VAL A 61 0.83 -13.40 16.25
C VAL A 61 0.28 -14.21 15.09
N TRP A 62 0.25 -15.53 15.26
CA TRP A 62 -0.32 -16.45 14.28
C TRP A 62 -1.85 -16.41 14.26
N ASP A 63 -2.43 -16.40 13.06
CA ASP A 63 -3.88 -16.44 12.86
C ASP A 63 -4.32 -17.72 12.12
N PRO A 64 -4.80 -18.76 12.83
CA PRO A 64 -5.27 -20.01 12.22
C PRO A 64 -6.57 -19.84 11.41
N GLN A 65 -7.22 -18.66 11.48
CA GLN A 65 -8.41 -18.35 10.71
C GLN A 65 -8.12 -17.51 9.46
N SER A 66 -6.86 -17.12 9.25
CA SER A 66 -6.45 -16.34 8.09
C SER A 66 -6.82 -17.04 6.79
N ILE A 67 -7.15 -16.25 5.77
CA ILE A 67 -7.27 -16.74 4.40
C ILE A 67 -5.96 -17.36 3.89
N MET A 68 -4.82 -17.00 4.48
CA MET A 68 -3.47 -17.46 4.13
C MET A 68 -3.03 -18.70 4.90
N GLU A 69 -3.85 -19.21 5.82
CA GLU A 69 -3.61 -20.49 6.47
C GLU A 69 -3.91 -21.64 5.49
N TYR A 70 -3.03 -22.63 5.44
CA TYR A 70 -3.21 -23.79 4.58
C TYR A 70 -4.03 -24.86 5.32
N PRO A 71 -5.01 -25.52 4.67
CA PRO A 71 -5.74 -26.61 5.30
C PRO A 71 -4.84 -27.84 5.46
N PHE A 72 -4.79 -28.41 6.66
CA PHE A 72 -4.06 -29.64 6.94
C PHE A 72 -4.97 -30.76 7.41
N SER A 73 -4.78 -31.95 6.86
CA SER A 73 -5.49 -33.16 7.25
C SER A 73 -5.10 -33.62 8.66
N SER A 74 -5.93 -34.48 9.24
CA SER A 74 -5.62 -35.13 10.52
C SER A 74 -4.31 -35.92 10.43
N GLY A 75 -3.51 -35.85 11.50
CA GLY A 75 -2.25 -36.60 11.60
C GLY A 75 -1.03 -35.90 10.99
N LEU A 76 -1.18 -34.73 10.36
CA LEU A 76 -0.05 -33.95 9.86
C LEU A 76 0.59 -33.04 10.92
N VAL A 77 -0.22 -32.54 11.85
CA VAL A 77 0.22 -31.63 12.91
C VAL A 77 0.41 -32.42 14.20
N LEU A 78 1.60 -32.37 14.79
CA LEU A 78 1.92 -32.98 16.07
C LEU A 78 1.61 -32.05 17.24
N GLU A 79 1.90 -30.75 17.05
CA GLU A 79 1.60 -29.69 18.00
C GLU A 79 1.12 -28.43 17.27
N PRO A 80 0.19 -27.66 17.86
CA PRO A 80 -0.48 -27.92 19.13
C PRO A 80 -1.53 -29.06 19.05
N GLU A 81 -1.80 -29.73 20.19
CA GLU A 81 -2.63 -30.93 20.24
C GLU A 81 -4.02 -30.76 19.64
N HIS A 82 -4.63 -29.57 19.79
CA HIS A 82 -5.96 -29.29 19.26
C HIS A 82 -6.03 -29.30 17.73
N TYR A 83 -4.90 -29.20 17.01
CA TYR A 83 -4.84 -29.33 15.55
C TYR A 83 -4.40 -30.71 15.05
N ARG A 84 -4.20 -31.69 15.94
CA ARG A 84 -3.89 -33.09 15.52
C ARG A 84 -5.00 -33.71 14.68
N ALA A 85 -6.25 -33.32 14.93
CA ALA A 85 -7.41 -33.75 14.15
C ALA A 85 -7.53 -33.04 12.77
N GLY A 86 -6.61 -32.12 12.49
CA GLY A 86 -6.55 -31.30 11.28
C GLY A 86 -6.81 -29.82 11.57
N LEU A 87 -6.36 -28.98 10.63
CA LEU A 87 -6.55 -27.54 10.62
C LEU A 87 -7.36 -27.16 9.38
N ARG A 88 -8.51 -26.52 9.58
CA ARG A 88 -9.44 -26.16 8.50
C ARG A 88 -9.83 -24.70 8.61
N PRO A 89 -9.09 -23.78 7.95
CA PRO A 89 -9.48 -22.38 7.93
C PRO A 89 -10.81 -22.20 7.17
N PRO A 90 -11.58 -21.15 7.47
CA PRO A 90 -12.94 -20.95 6.93
C PRO A 90 -12.96 -20.60 5.43
N GLY A 91 -11.80 -20.28 4.83
CA GLY A 91 -11.72 -19.83 3.43
C GLY A 91 -12.25 -18.40 3.22
N THR A 92 -12.35 -17.62 4.29
CA THR A 92 -12.77 -16.21 4.30
C THR A 92 -11.72 -15.33 4.95
N LEU A 93 -11.73 -14.02 4.66
CA LEU A 93 -10.83 -13.07 5.31
C LEU A 93 -11.09 -12.97 6.82
N SER A 94 -10.06 -13.18 7.62
CA SER A 94 -10.09 -12.93 9.07
C SER A 94 -10.08 -11.44 9.39
N ALA A 95 -10.11 -11.10 10.69
CA ALA A 95 -9.92 -9.71 11.12
C ALA A 95 -8.49 -9.23 10.86
N ALA A 96 -7.49 -10.08 11.10
CA ALA A 96 -6.08 -9.76 10.90
C ALA A 96 -5.75 -9.57 9.41
N ASP A 97 -6.33 -10.39 8.52
CA ASP A 97 -6.16 -10.22 7.07
C ASP A 97 -6.63 -8.85 6.60
N LYS A 98 -7.79 -8.40 7.07
CA LYS A 98 -8.36 -7.10 6.72
C LYS A 98 -7.51 -5.96 7.27
N GLU A 99 -7.03 -6.09 8.50
CA GLU A 99 -6.15 -5.09 9.10
C GLU A 99 -4.82 -4.98 8.35
N PHE A 100 -4.21 -6.12 7.98
CA PHE A 100 -2.99 -6.15 7.17
C PHE A 100 -3.21 -5.37 5.88
N VAL A 101 -4.25 -5.71 5.12
CA VAL A 101 -4.54 -5.05 3.84
C VAL A 101 -4.82 -3.56 4.04
N LEU A 102 -5.60 -3.15 5.04
CA LEU A 102 -5.87 -1.72 5.29
C LEU A 102 -4.63 -0.94 5.76
N ARG A 103 -3.67 -1.60 6.41
CA ARG A 103 -2.43 -0.98 6.85
C ARG A 103 -1.48 -0.71 5.67
N TRP A 104 -1.35 -1.68 4.77
CA TRP A 104 -0.48 -1.58 3.60
C TRP A 104 -1.13 -0.85 2.42
N TYR A 105 -2.45 -0.95 2.32
CA TYR A 105 -3.30 -0.37 1.28
C TYR A 105 -4.47 0.39 1.93
N PRO A 106 -4.19 1.52 2.60
CA PRO A 106 -5.24 2.31 3.23
C PRO A 106 -6.30 2.75 2.20
N PRO A 107 -7.58 2.83 2.59
CA PRO A 107 -8.62 3.34 1.71
C PRO A 107 -8.23 4.71 1.18
N ALA A 108 -8.54 4.97 -0.10
CA ALA A 108 -8.29 6.25 -0.74
C ALA A 108 -9.11 7.42 -0.15
N ASP A 109 -9.96 7.17 0.85
CA ASP A 109 -10.53 8.18 1.74
C ASP A 109 -9.45 8.76 2.67
N LEU A 110 -8.36 9.23 2.07
CA LEU A 110 -7.67 10.39 2.62
C LEU A 110 -8.74 11.48 2.76
N PRO A 111 -8.77 12.23 3.89
CA PRO A 111 -9.65 13.39 3.99
C PRO A 111 -9.52 14.20 2.69
N ALA A 112 -10.66 14.63 2.15
CA ALA A 112 -10.71 15.35 0.88
C ALA A 112 -9.58 16.40 0.87
N PRO A 113 -8.72 16.42 -0.16
CA PRO A 113 -7.54 17.26 -0.11
C PRO A 113 -7.94 18.71 0.15
N PRO A 114 -7.21 19.44 1.03
CA PRO A 114 -7.60 20.79 1.41
C PRO A 114 -7.69 21.71 0.18
N ALA A 115 -8.56 22.71 0.25
CA ALA A 115 -8.71 23.66 -0.83
C ALA A 115 -7.47 24.55 -0.96
N LEU A 116 -6.86 24.60 -2.15
CA LEU A 116 -5.85 25.60 -2.51
C LEU A 116 -6.57 26.83 -3.06
N VAL A 117 -7.01 27.70 -2.13
CA VAL A 117 -7.72 28.93 -2.46
C VAL A 117 -6.79 29.87 -3.24
N PRO A 118 -7.21 30.40 -4.41
CA PRO A 118 -6.37 31.32 -5.16
C PRO A 118 -5.89 32.51 -4.33
N PHE A 119 -4.61 32.89 -4.50
CA PHE A 119 -3.88 33.93 -3.75
C PHE A 119 -3.71 33.66 -2.24
N ARG A 120 -3.85 32.41 -1.80
CA ARG A 120 -3.45 31.98 -0.45
C ARG A 120 -2.42 30.87 -0.55
N SER A 121 -1.29 31.04 0.13
CA SER A 121 -0.29 29.98 0.27
C SER A 121 -0.76 28.92 1.26
N ALA A 122 -0.43 27.67 0.97
CA ALA A 122 -0.60 26.54 1.87
C ALA A 122 0.78 25.96 2.23
N PRO A 123 1.15 25.90 3.52
CA PRO A 123 2.42 25.31 3.93
C PRO A 123 2.45 23.80 3.65
N LEU A 124 3.63 23.29 3.28
CA LEU A 124 3.90 21.89 3.02
C LEU A 124 4.78 21.33 4.15
N GLY A 125 4.20 20.44 4.96
CA GLY A 125 4.92 19.67 5.99
C GLY A 125 5.42 18.33 5.45
N LEU A 126 6.04 18.31 4.26
CA LEU A 126 6.45 17.07 3.58
C LEU A 126 7.88 16.67 3.96
N GLY A 127 8.07 15.38 4.22
CA GLY A 127 9.37 14.70 4.25
C GLY A 127 9.78 14.14 2.87
N PRO A 128 11.04 13.67 2.71
CA PRO A 128 11.53 13.13 1.44
C PRO A 128 10.65 11.99 0.91
N GLY A 129 10.20 12.11 -0.34
CA GLY A 129 9.35 11.13 -1.01
C GLY A 129 7.85 11.26 -0.70
N GLU A 130 7.47 12.06 0.30
CA GLU A 130 6.09 12.34 0.66
C GLU A 130 5.40 13.27 -0.34
N GLN A 131 4.07 13.33 -0.25
CA GLN A 131 3.21 14.05 -1.17
C GLN A 131 2.07 14.74 -0.43
N ALA A 132 1.66 15.91 -0.93
CA ALA A 132 0.41 16.56 -0.57
C ALA A 132 -0.43 16.80 -1.83
N ASP A 133 -1.73 16.56 -1.71
CA ASP A 133 -2.72 16.92 -2.71
C ASP A 133 -3.54 18.11 -2.22
N PHE A 134 -3.99 18.95 -3.14
CA PHE A 134 -4.91 20.06 -2.89
C PHE A 134 -5.98 20.14 -3.98
N VAL A 135 -7.15 20.68 -3.65
CA VAL A 135 -8.22 20.90 -4.63
C VAL A 135 -8.32 22.38 -5.01
N VAL A 136 -8.44 22.68 -6.29
CA VAL A 136 -8.73 24.01 -6.82
C VAL A 136 -10.06 24.00 -7.55
N ASP A 137 -11.02 24.74 -7.01
CA ASP A 137 -12.27 25.11 -7.69
C ASP A 137 -12.14 26.58 -8.16
N PRO A 138 -11.76 26.84 -9.43
CA PRO A 138 -11.41 28.19 -9.89
C PRO A 138 -12.64 29.11 -9.92
N PRO A 139 -12.58 30.31 -9.31
CA PRO A 139 -13.71 31.23 -9.29
C PRO A 139 -14.04 31.81 -10.68
N GLN A 140 -13.09 31.80 -11.61
CA GLN A 140 -13.21 32.34 -12.97
C GLN A 140 -12.43 31.49 -13.96
N THR A 141 -12.87 31.46 -15.23
CA THR A 141 -12.12 30.81 -16.30
C THR A 141 -10.99 31.72 -16.76
N ARG A 142 -9.75 31.40 -16.40
CA ARG A 142 -8.55 32.14 -16.81
C ARG A 142 -7.31 31.28 -16.70
N THR A 143 -6.17 31.82 -17.13
CA THR A 143 -4.87 31.24 -16.80
C THR A 143 -4.54 31.54 -15.35
N TYR A 144 -4.18 30.49 -14.62
CA TYR A 144 -3.61 30.54 -13.28
C TYR A 144 -2.18 30.05 -13.33
N THR A 145 -1.35 30.60 -12.46
CA THR A 145 -0.03 30.08 -12.15
C THR A 145 -0.12 29.29 -10.86
N LEU A 146 0.32 28.04 -10.89
CA LEU A 146 0.43 27.17 -9.73
C LEU A 146 1.90 26.90 -9.49
N GLY A 147 2.35 27.02 -8.25
CA GLY A 147 3.74 26.71 -7.95
C GLY A 147 4.05 26.67 -6.48
N THR A 148 5.23 26.14 -6.20
CA THR A 148 5.82 26.09 -4.87
C THR A 148 6.67 27.32 -4.58
N PHE A 149 7.03 27.52 -3.33
CA PHE A 149 8.02 28.49 -2.85
C PHE A 149 8.70 27.93 -1.62
N GLY A 150 10.02 28.02 -1.55
CA GLY A 150 10.83 27.54 -0.42
C GLY A 150 12.14 26.91 -0.89
N ASP A 151 12.78 26.15 0.01
CA ASP A 151 14.07 25.48 -0.21
C ASP A 151 13.93 23.99 -0.59
N GLY A 152 12.72 23.55 -0.98
CA GLY A 152 12.41 22.16 -1.33
C GLY A 152 12.44 21.91 -2.84
N ASP A 153 13.03 20.79 -3.25
CA ASP A 153 13.00 20.28 -4.63
C ASP A 153 11.69 19.51 -4.84
N THR A 154 10.80 20.11 -5.64
CA THR A 154 9.40 19.69 -5.73
C THR A 154 8.95 19.47 -7.17
N VAL A 155 8.16 18.41 -7.35
CA VAL A 155 7.40 18.18 -8.57
C VAL A 155 5.96 18.59 -8.33
N VAL A 156 5.44 19.47 -9.18
CA VAL A 156 4.03 19.88 -9.17
C VAL A 156 3.33 19.23 -10.36
N VAL A 157 2.16 18.64 -10.12
CA VAL A 157 1.31 18.09 -11.17
C VAL A 157 -0.13 18.56 -10.96
N VAL A 158 -0.75 19.02 -12.03
CA VAL A 158 -2.14 19.45 -12.08
C VAL A 158 -2.95 18.42 -12.83
N PHE A 159 -4.05 17.99 -12.22
CA PHE A 159 -5.05 17.11 -12.81
C PHE A 159 -6.38 17.86 -12.92
N GLU A 160 -7.15 17.59 -13.96
CA GLU A 160 -8.57 17.93 -14.04
C GLU A 160 -9.38 16.70 -13.60
N GLU A 161 -10.27 16.87 -12.62
CA GLU A 161 -11.18 15.80 -12.21
C GLU A 161 -12.29 15.64 -13.25
N ARG A 162 -12.43 14.44 -13.80
CA ARG A 162 -13.50 14.08 -14.74
C ARG A 162 -14.12 12.77 -14.30
N ASP A 163 -15.43 12.80 -14.04
CA ASP A 163 -16.19 11.64 -13.57
C ASP A 163 -15.64 11.03 -12.26
N GLY A 164 -15.12 11.88 -11.36
CA GLY A 164 -14.50 11.46 -10.09
C GLY A 164 -13.05 10.98 -10.22
N GLU A 165 -12.50 10.94 -11.43
CA GLU A 165 -11.14 10.45 -11.69
C GLU A 165 -10.19 11.59 -12.11
N PRO A 166 -8.99 11.70 -11.52
CA PRO A 166 -8.02 12.71 -11.91
C PRO A 166 -7.42 12.41 -13.29
N ARG A 167 -7.52 13.36 -14.23
CA ARG A 167 -6.91 13.30 -15.56
C ARG A 167 -5.77 14.30 -15.66
N TYR A 168 -4.58 13.84 -16.03
CA TYR A 168 -3.40 14.70 -16.17
C TYR A 168 -3.68 15.91 -17.08
N LEU A 169 -3.36 17.10 -16.59
CA LEU A 169 -3.48 18.36 -17.34
C LEU A 169 -2.09 18.94 -17.65
N ALA A 170 -1.24 19.08 -16.65
CA ALA A 170 0.11 19.64 -16.77
C ALA A 170 0.97 19.18 -15.59
N GLY A 171 2.28 19.13 -15.78
CA GLY A 171 3.24 18.84 -14.72
C GLY A 171 4.54 19.59 -14.99
N GLN A 172 5.21 20.00 -13.92
CA GLN A 172 6.53 20.61 -13.99
C GLN A 172 7.35 20.13 -12.80
N ASP A 173 8.57 19.76 -13.14
CA ASP A 173 9.65 19.45 -12.22
C ASP A 173 10.60 20.66 -12.27
N ASP A 174 11.08 21.12 -11.12
CA ASP A 174 12.04 22.23 -11.06
C ASP A 174 13.44 21.86 -11.60
N GLY A 175 13.62 20.59 -12.00
CA GLY A 175 14.80 20.11 -12.69
C GLY A 175 16.03 20.03 -11.81
N GLY A 176 15.85 19.93 -10.48
CA GLY A 176 16.93 19.85 -9.50
C GLY A 176 17.68 21.17 -9.31
N THR A 177 17.03 22.30 -9.60
CA THR A 177 17.58 23.65 -9.35
C THR A 177 16.92 24.26 -8.11
N PRO A 178 17.53 25.27 -7.45
CA PRO A 178 16.90 25.97 -6.31
C PRO A 178 15.66 26.81 -6.68
N HIS A 179 15.12 26.62 -7.89
CA HIS A 179 13.97 27.35 -8.38
C HIS A 179 12.72 26.55 -8.07
N ASN A 180 11.64 27.24 -7.75
CA ASN A 180 10.40 26.53 -7.45
C ASN A 180 9.68 26.11 -8.72
N ALA A 181 9.11 24.91 -8.73
CA ALA A 181 8.28 24.44 -9.84
C ALA A 181 7.06 25.34 -10.02
N THR A 182 6.90 25.91 -11.22
CA THR A 182 5.75 26.74 -11.59
C THR A 182 5.10 26.24 -12.88
N ILE A 183 3.77 26.22 -12.90
CA ILE A 183 2.93 25.77 -14.01
C ILE A 183 1.91 26.85 -14.32
N SER A 184 1.86 27.28 -15.58
CA SER A 184 0.76 28.10 -16.08
C SER A 184 -0.29 27.18 -16.74
N ALA A 185 -1.50 27.16 -16.19
CA ALA A 185 -2.60 26.34 -16.71
C ALA A 185 -3.90 27.16 -16.81
N ARG A 186 -4.66 26.96 -17.90
CA ARG A 186 -5.99 27.55 -18.05
C ARG A 186 -7.00 26.69 -17.29
N LEU A 187 -7.46 27.19 -16.15
CA LEU A 187 -8.50 26.54 -15.34
C LEU A 187 -9.87 27.09 -15.72
N VAL A 188 -10.88 26.23 -15.76
CA VAL A 188 -12.25 26.55 -16.19
C VAL A 188 -13.18 26.57 -14.99
N LYS A 189 -13.90 27.68 -14.81
CA LYS A 189 -14.92 27.82 -13.76
C LYS A 189 -15.95 26.70 -13.87
N GLY A 190 -16.26 26.07 -12.73
CA GLY A 190 -17.21 24.96 -12.64
C GLY A 190 -16.58 23.59 -12.89
N ARG A 191 -15.27 23.51 -13.13
CA ARG A 191 -14.49 22.26 -13.09
C ARG A 191 -13.65 22.21 -11.83
N ARG A 192 -13.29 20.99 -11.42
CA ARG A 192 -12.42 20.74 -10.28
C ARG A 192 -11.05 20.30 -10.76
N TYR A 193 -10.01 20.76 -10.06
CA TYR A 193 -8.63 20.40 -10.33
C TYR A 193 -7.95 19.89 -9.07
N VAL A 194 -7.07 18.91 -9.21
CA VAL A 194 -6.20 18.42 -8.13
C VAL A 194 -4.78 18.89 -8.42
N VAL A 195 -4.16 19.54 -7.43
CA VAL A 195 -2.77 19.98 -7.45
C VAL A 195 -1.99 19.09 -6.53
N ARG A 196 -1.13 18.27 -7.11
CA ARG A 196 -0.28 17.32 -6.41
C ARG A 196 1.12 17.88 -6.33
N VAL A 197 1.66 17.95 -5.12
CA VAL A 197 3.05 18.35 -4.88
C VAL A 197 3.76 17.17 -4.23
N ARG A 198 4.86 16.73 -4.84
CA ARG A 198 5.73 15.71 -4.28
C ARG A 198 7.09 16.32 -3.98
N LEU A 199 7.60 16.05 -2.79
CA LEU A 199 8.95 16.46 -2.41
C LEU A 199 9.94 15.36 -2.78
N TYR A 200 10.90 15.67 -3.64
CA TYR A 200 11.94 14.72 -4.03
C TYR A 200 13.10 14.75 -3.04
N SER A 201 13.61 15.95 -2.74
CA SER A 201 14.62 16.17 -1.72
C SER A 201 14.40 17.52 -1.03
N ALA A 202 14.84 17.66 0.22
CA ALA A 202 14.83 18.92 0.92
C ALA A 202 16.16 19.15 1.61
N TRP A 203 16.72 20.34 1.43
CA TRP A 203 17.94 20.79 2.12
C TRP A 203 17.64 21.20 3.57
N SER A 204 16.37 21.55 3.86
CA SER A 204 15.83 21.77 5.20
C SER A 204 14.36 21.29 5.25
N SER A 205 13.96 20.61 6.31
CA SER A 205 12.56 20.24 6.52
C SER A 205 11.80 21.45 7.05
N GLY A 206 10.86 22.01 6.28
CA GLY A 206 9.78 22.83 6.84
C GLY A 206 9.52 24.22 6.26
N GLU A 207 10.20 24.66 5.19
CA GLU A 207 10.00 26.00 4.61
C GLU A 207 9.45 25.99 3.18
N THR A 208 8.71 24.96 2.76
CA THR A 208 8.05 24.94 1.45
C THR A 208 6.55 25.19 1.56
N ALA A 209 5.98 25.91 0.62
CA ALA A 209 4.55 26.13 0.50
C ALA A 209 4.12 26.16 -0.98
N VAL A 210 2.81 25.98 -1.23
CA VAL A 210 2.22 26.00 -2.59
C VAL A 210 1.14 27.06 -2.69
N MET A 211 0.98 27.69 -3.86
CA MET A 211 -0.12 28.62 -4.16
C MET A 211 -0.57 28.51 -5.61
N CYS A 212 -1.80 28.94 -5.84
CA CYS A 212 -2.41 29.18 -7.15
C CYS A 212 -2.76 30.69 -7.25
N TRP A 213 -2.37 31.40 -8.32
CA TRP A 213 -2.63 32.84 -8.49
C TRP A 213 -2.94 33.23 -9.94
#